data_AF-J0SK10-F1
#
_entry.id   AF-J0SK10-F1
#
_cell.length_a   1.000
_cell.length_b   1.000
_cell.length_c   1.000
_cell.angle_alpha   90.00
_cell.angle_beta   90.00
_cell.angle_gamma   90.00
#
_symmetry.space_group_name_H-M   'P 1'
#
loop_
_entity.id
_entity.type
_entity.pdbx_description
1 polymer ?
#
loop_
_entity_poly.entity_id
_entity_poly.type
_entity_poly.pdbx_seq_one_letter_code
_entity_poly.pdbx_strand_id
1 'polypeptide(L)'
;MAQDWTRIEGMIIGHELDPSAVAGELKKRAILTQIEWFPSSPQLLGLNVAVADERVATVPAGATTVVPGPTPAELADELAILFKAEVRIGNASADHLPEGDSPLGKVWPSEEETTEATEAKPTRIVEIGRTPASSVPLLAALEGVDLGDLELADDHRALLAELPAEKEGWNFGDLPLVTLSVTDGEFQVFLVTDDHLEHIVSHNWGMDAAIVPGGHDKAQDLPGEVIDLVGDRLDLLAIARAVPGADADALWASVATTGEESVWKVVRALGLPGSVAGFLLGTTDAEDVEGVTVHLARGISNAIGRSVDIMMGQPQSMVKPLWNSYESVAVERPWIIHAAVAAEAIVGVSMLVAAVRAPAPRSGWLRFAGIVGGLMVVDSIAELSLAKHVSKRFARRAGEA
;
A
#
# COMPACT_ATOMS: atom_id res chain seq x y z
N MET A 1 -20.24 -28.29 12.05
CA MET A 1 -19.16 -27.46 11.50
C MET A 1 -19.64 -26.03 11.66
N ALA A 2 -18.85 -25.15 12.27
CA ALA A 2 -19.22 -23.73 12.33
C ALA A 2 -19.34 -23.26 10.88
N GLN A 3 -20.43 -22.57 10.56
CA GLN A 3 -20.63 -21.99 9.24
C GLN A 3 -19.52 -20.96 9.02
N ASP A 4 -18.82 -21.05 7.88
CA ASP A 4 -17.72 -20.15 7.55
C ASP A 4 -18.33 -18.87 6.97
N TRP A 5 -18.14 -17.76 7.67
CA TRP A 5 -18.71 -16.46 7.32
C TRP A 5 -17.61 -15.60 6.71
N THR A 6 -17.88 -15.07 5.52
CA THR A 6 -16.94 -14.19 4.82
C THR A 6 -17.43 -12.74 4.91
N ARG A 7 -16.56 -11.83 5.37
CA ARG A 7 -16.82 -10.38 5.29
C ARG A 7 -16.83 -9.97 3.82
N ILE A 8 -17.88 -9.29 3.40
CA ILE A 8 -17.99 -8.69 2.08
C ILE A 8 -18.32 -7.21 2.22
N GLU A 9 -17.74 -6.42 1.33
CA GLU A 9 -17.95 -4.98 1.26
C GLU A 9 -19.19 -4.65 0.42
N GLY A 10 -19.77 -3.50 0.71
CA GLY A 10 -20.90 -2.93 0.02
C GLY A 10 -20.90 -1.41 0.10
N MET A 11 -21.73 -0.78 -0.71
CA MET A 11 -21.82 0.66 -0.83
C MET A 11 -23.26 1.07 -1.10
N ILE A 12 -23.72 2.13 -0.44
CA ILE A 12 -24.96 2.84 -0.71
C ILE A 12 -24.58 4.22 -1.27
N ILE A 13 -25.17 4.58 -2.41
CA ILE A 13 -24.99 5.86 -3.08
C ILE A 13 -26.35 6.54 -3.19
N GLY A 14 -26.53 7.69 -2.53
CA GLY A 14 -27.80 8.42 -2.49
C GLY A 14 -27.59 9.93 -2.28
N HIS A 15 -28.63 10.75 -2.40
CA HIS A 15 -28.44 12.22 -2.31
C HIS A 15 -28.22 12.76 -0.88
N GLU A 16 -28.89 12.18 0.11
CA GLU A 16 -28.83 12.58 1.52
C GLU A 16 -28.95 11.32 2.39
N LEU A 17 -27.87 10.54 2.48
CA LEU A 17 -27.85 9.38 3.36
C LEU A 17 -27.63 9.85 4.79
N ASP A 18 -28.59 9.56 5.67
CA ASP A 18 -28.39 9.66 7.13
C ASP A 18 -27.88 8.31 7.65
N PRO A 19 -26.61 8.21 8.09
CA PRO A 19 -26.06 6.96 8.63
C PRO A 19 -26.89 6.39 9.78
N SER A 20 -27.50 7.25 10.60
CA SER A 20 -28.35 6.82 11.72
C SER A 20 -29.66 6.19 11.25
N ALA A 21 -30.25 6.72 10.17
CA ALA A 21 -31.44 6.14 9.57
C ALA A 21 -31.14 4.77 8.94
N VAL A 22 -30.02 4.65 8.21
CA VAL A 22 -29.56 3.39 7.63
C VAL A 22 -29.30 2.35 8.72
N ALA A 23 -28.54 2.71 9.76
CA ALA A 23 -28.30 1.85 10.92
C ALA A 23 -29.60 1.39 11.60
N GLY A 24 -30.58 2.30 11.75
CA GLY A 24 -31.88 1.99 12.33
C GLY A 24 -32.67 0.95 11.53
N GLU A 25 -32.64 1.03 10.21
CA GLU A 25 -33.30 0.05 9.33
C GLU A 25 -32.62 -1.31 9.34
N LEU A 26 -31.28 -1.34 9.30
CA LEU A 26 -30.49 -2.57 9.42
C LEU A 26 -30.75 -3.26 10.78
N LYS A 27 -30.82 -2.48 11.87
CA LYS A 27 -31.18 -2.96 13.20
C LYS A 27 -32.58 -3.57 13.26
N LYS A 28 -33.60 -2.94 12.67
CA LYS A 28 -34.98 -3.48 12.63
C LYS A 28 -35.04 -4.84 11.96
N ARG A 29 -34.14 -5.08 11.00
CA ARG A 29 -34.00 -6.34 10.26
C ARG A 29 -33.03 -7.32 10.93
N ALA A 30 -32.48 -6.96 12.09
CA ALA A 30 -31.47 -7.70 12.82
C ALA A 30 -30.19 -8.01 12.02
N ILE A 31 -29.86 -7.21 11.02
CA ILE A 31 -28.63 -7.36 10.22
C ILE A 31 -27.41 -7.01 11.07
N LEU A 32 -26.42 -7.90 11.09
CA LEU A 32 -25.10 -7.61 11.64
C LEU A 32 -24.25 -6.96 10.54
N THR A 33 -23.80 -5.73 10.77
CA THR A 33 -22.99 -4.99 9.80
C THR A 33 -22.19 -3.88 10.45
N GLN A 34 -21.08 -3.47 9.83
CA GLN A 34 -20.45 -2.18 10.08
C GLN A 34 -20.87 -1.21 8.98
N ILE A 35 -21.23 0.01 9.35
CA ILE A 35 -21.44 1.11 8.42
C ILE A 35 -20.31 2.12 8.55
N GLU A 36 -19.87 2.67 7.43
CA GLU A 36 -18.72 3.57 7.37
C GLU A 36 -19.03 4.74 6.43
N TRP A 37 -18.63 5.96 6.77
CA TRP A 37 -18.89 7.13 5.93
C TRP A 37 -17.86 8.23 6.15
N PHE A 38 -17.70 9.08 5.14
CA PHE A 38 -16.99 10.35 5.30
C PHE A 38 -17.99 11.47 5.56
N PRO A 39 -17.79 12.32 6.60
CA PRO A 39 -18.61 13.51 6.81
C PRO A 39 -18.60 14.47 5.61
N SER A 40 -17.53 14.46 4.81
CA SER A 40 -17.37 15.26 3.59
C SER A 40 -18.15 14.72 2.39
N SER A 41 -18.52 13.43 2.39
CA SER A 41 -19.22 12.76 1.29
C SER A 41 -20.50 12.08 1.77
N PRO A 42 -21.51 12.83 2.23
CA PRO A 42 -22.76 12.28 2.79
C PRO A 42 -23.59 11.47 1.77
N GLN A 43 -23.23 11.52 0.49
CA GLN A 43 -23.82 10.73 -0.57
C GLN A 43 -23.30 9.28 -0.63
N LEU A 44 -22.20 8.96 0.06
CA LEU A 44 -21.57 7.64 0.08
C LEU A 44 -21.60 7.03 1.48
N LEU A 45 -22.06 5.80 1.58
CA LEU A 45 -22.02 5.01 2.82
C LEU A 45 -21.55 3.59 2.51
N GLY A 46 -20.45 3.19 3.13
CA GLY A 46 -19.89 1.83 3.08
C GLY A 46 -20.63 0.88 4.02
N LEU A 47 -20.68 -0.40 3.63
CA LEU A 47 -21.28 -1.49 4.39
C LEU A 47 -20.30 -2.66 4.45
N ASN A 48 -20.09 -3.23 5.62
CA ASN A 48 -19.37 -4.49 5.78
C ASN A 48 -20.30 -5.53 6.40
N VAL A 49 -20.68 -6.52 5.60
CA VAL A 49 -21.61 -7.58 6.02
C VAL A 49 -20.91 -8.94 5.99
N ALA A 50 -21.30 -9.83 6.90
CA ALA A 50 -20.83 -11.21 6.86
C ALA A 50 -21.81 -12.08 6.06
N VAL A 51 -21.30 -12.90 5.14
CA VAL A 51 -22.10 -13.78 4.29
C VAL A 51 -21.65 -15.23 4.38
N ALA A 52 -22.63 -16.12 4.46
CA ALA A 52 -22.44 -17.56 4.33
C ALA A 52 -23.63 -18.16 3.59
N ASP A 53 -23.37 -19.12 2.68
CA ASP A 53 -24.41 -19.77 1.86
C ASP A 53 -25.37 -18.76 1.16
N GLU A 54 -24.81 -17.69 0.58
CA GLU A 54 -25.55 -16.60 -0.07
C GLU A 54 -26.53 -15.85 0.86
N ARG A 55 -26.28 -15.86 2.17
CA ARG A 55 -27.13 -15.25 3.19
C ARG A 55 -26.33 -14.31 4.07
N VAL A 56 -26.86 -13.11 4.29
CA VAL A 56 -26.28 -12.11 5.19
C VAL A 56 -26.50 -12.53 6.64
N ALA A 57 -25.51 -12.29 7.48
CA ALA A 57 -25.51 -12.53 8.91
C ALA A 57 -26.58 -11.67 9.61
N THR A 58 -27.42 -12.34 10.41
CA THR A 58 -28.34 -11.66 11.32
C THR A 58 -28.15 -12.15 12.74
N VAL A 59 -28.40 -11.26 13.69
CA VAL A 59 -28.37 -11.59 15.11
C VAL A 59 -29.68 -11.14 15.73
N PRO A 60 -30.69 -12.04 15.84
CA PRO A 60 -31.97 -11.70 16.43
C PRO A 60 -31.85 -11.16 17.86
N ALA A 61 -32.83 -10.35 18.28
CA ALA A 61 -32.85 -9.81 19.62
C ALA A 61 -32.81 -10.93 20.68
N GLY A 62 -31.87 -10.82 21.63
CA GLY A 62 -31.66 -11.81 22.68
C GLY A 62 -30.88 -13.07 22.27
N ALA A 63 -30.49 -13.22 21.00
CA ALA A 63 -29.58 -14.26 20.56
C ALA A 63 -28.12 -13.79 20.61
N THR A 64 -27.18 -14.69 20.87
CA THR A 64 -25.73 -14.39 20.87
C THR A 64 -24.99 -15.06 19.71
N THR A 65 -25.74 -15.69 18.80
CA THR A 65 -25.22 -16.45 17.67
C THR A 65 -25.81 -15.91 16.38
N VAL A 66 -25.01 -15.92 15.33
CA VAL A 66 -25.45 -15.51 13.99
C VAL A 66 -26.37 -16.56 13.38
N VAL A 67 -27.40 -16.11 12.67
CA VAL A 67 -28.27 -16.94 11.83
C VAL A 67 -28.39 -16.35 10.42
N PRO A 68 -28.62 -17.19 9.39
CA PRO A 68 -28.82 -16.73 8.02
C PRO A 68 -30.05 -15.81 7.88
N GLY A 69 -29.88 -14.67 7.22
CA GLY A 69 -30.92 -13.67 6.95
C GLY A 69 -31.31 -13.57 5.46
N PRO A 70 -31.53 -12.36 4.92
CA PRO A 70 -31.80 -12.18 3.49
C PRO A 70 -30.55 -12.50 2.65
N THR A 71 -30.74 -12.72 1.35
CA THR A 71 -29.64 -12.75 0.40
C THR A 71 -29.07 -11.34 0.18
N PRO A 72 -27.80 -11.19 -0.27
CA PRO A 72 -27.24 -9.88 -0.62
C PRO A 72 -28.09 -9.11 -1.64
N ALA A 73 -28.68 -9.80 -2.61
CA ALA A 73 -29.55 -9.18 -3.62
C ALA A 73 -30.89 -8.67 -3.05
N GLU A 74 -31.53 -9.46 -2.19
CA GLU A 74 -32.75 -9.04 -1.47
C GLU A 74 -32.47 -7.81 -0.60
N LEU A 75 -31.35 -7.83 0.15
CA LEU A 75 -30.97 -6.70 1.00
C LEU A 75 -30.66 -5.44 0.17
N ALA A 76 -29.91 -5.58 -0.93
CA ALA A 76 -29.56 -4.47 -1.81
C ALA A 76 -30.81 -3.81 -2.41
N ASP A 77 -31.75 -4.59 -2.95
CA ASP A 77 -32.98 -4.07 -3.55
C ASP A 77 -33.87 -3.37 -2.52
N GLU A 78 -34.06 -3.98 -1.35
CA GLU A 78 -34.89 -3.39 -0.29
C GLU A 78 -34.29 -2.09 0.28
N LEU A 79 -32.98 -1.99 0.40
CA LEU A 79 -32.30 -0.76 0.81
C LEU A 79 -32.36 0.30 -0.29
N ALA A 80 -32.13 -0.08 -1.55
CA ALA A 80 -32.19 0.81 -2.69
C ALA A 80 -33.57 1.46 -2.84
N ILE A 81 -34.65 0.67 -2.72
CA ILE A 81 -36.03 1.19 -2.73
C ILE A 81 -36.27 2.15 -1.57
N LEU A 82 -35.87 1.77 -0.35
CA LEU A 82 -36.17 2.54 0.85
C LEU A 82 -35.47 3.89 0.87
N PHE A 83 -34.21 3.92 0.45
CA PHE A 83 -33.38 5.13 0.46
C PHE A 83 -33.34 5.85 -0.89
N LYS A 84 -34.04 5.34 -1.91
CA LYS A 84 -34.00 5.84 -3.30
C LYS A 84 -32.55 6.03 -3.76
N ALA A 85 -31.80 4.95 -3.61
CA ALA A 85 -30.35 4.92 -3.73
C ALA A 85 -29.93 3.81 -4.69
N GLU A 86 -28.67 3.87 -5.10
CA GLU A 86 -27.97 2.73 -5.69
C GLU A 86 -27.27 1.97 -4.55
N VAL A 87 -27.45 0.65 -4.49
CA VAL A 87 -26.87 -0.20 -3.46
C VAL A 87 -26.11 -1.36 -4.11
N ARG A 88 -24.86 -1.56 -3.67
CA ARG A 88 -24.02 -2.70 -4.03
C ARG A 88 -23.63 -3.47 -2.78
N ILE A 89 -23.70 -4.79 -2.82
CA ILE A 89 -23.24 -5.68 -1.74
C ILE A 89 -22.55 -6.88 -2.40
N GLY A 90 -21.22 -6.91 -2.36
CA GLY A 90 -20.41 -7.81 -3.18
C GLY A 90 -20.79 -7.70 -4.66
N ASN A 91 -21.20 -8.83 -5.26
CA ASN A 91 -21.61 -8.89 -6.67
C ASN A 91 -23.08 -8.51 -6.91
N ALA A 92 -23.88 -8.27 -5.86
CA ALA A 92 -25.28 -7.88 -5.99
C ALA A 92 -25.39 -6.36 -6.11
N SER A 93 -26.29 -5.89 -6.98
CA SER A 93 -26.55 -4.46 -7.18
C SER A 93 -28.03 -4.18 -7.43
N ALA A 94 -28.54 -3.09 -6.88
CA ALA A 94 -29.86 -2.56 -7.18
C ALA A 94 -29.79 -1.04 -7.31
N ASP A 95 -30.45 -0.48 -8.33
CA ASP A 95 -30.50 0.96 -8.57
C ASP A 95 -31.95 1.43 -8.57
N HIS A 96 -32.26 2.32 -7.62
CA HIS A 96 -33.54 3.01 -7.51
C HIS A 96 -33.35 4.52 -7.37
N LEU A 97 -32.29 5.07 -7.97
CA LEU A 97 -32.10 6.51 -8.10
C LEU A 97 -33.18 7.11 -9.03
N PRO A 98 -33.63 8.35 -8.79
CA PRO A 98 -34.52 9.06 -9.70
C PRO A 98 -33.87 9.24 -11.09
N GLU A 99 -34.65 9.05 -12.16
CA GLU A 99 -34.14 9.20 -13.54
C GLU A 99 -33.50 10.58 -13.76
N GLY A 100 -32.23 10.58 -14.21
CA GLY A 100 -31.50 11.79 -14.60
C GLY A 100 -30.84 12.57 -13.45
N ASP A 101 -30.86 12.07 -12.21
CA ASP A 101 -30.21 12.71 -11.06
C ASP A 101 -29.12 11.80 -10.48
N SER A 102 -27.85 12.09 -10.77
CA SER A 102 -26.71 11.40 -10.15
C SER A 102 -26.30 12.15 -8.88
N PRO A 103 -26.28 11.49 -7.70
CA PRO A 103 -25.77 12.09 -6.48
C PRO A 103 -24.31 12.55 -6.60
N LEU A 104 -23.54 11.87 -7.45
CA LEU A 104 -22.12 12.16 -7.66
C LEU A 104 -21.93 13.42 -8.53
N GLY A 105 -22.82 13.67 -9.49
CA GLY A 105 -22.69 14.81 -10.42
C GLY A 105 -22.82 16.20 -9.79
N LYS A 106 -23.27 16.30 -8.52
CA LYS A 106 -23.36 17.57 -7.77
C LYS A 106 -22.11 17.86 -6.93
N VAL A 107 -21.29 16.84 -6.65
CA VAL A 107 -20.12 16.93 -5.76
C VAL A 107 -18.82 16.90 -6.54
N TRP A 108 -18.76 16.12 -7.62
CA TRP A 108 -17.65 16.17 -8.57
C TRP A 108 -18.05 17.07 -9.75
N PRO A 109 -17.43 18.26 -9.89
CA PRO A 109 -17.63 19.08 -11.08
C PRO A 109 -17.26 18.27 -12.32
N SER A 110 -17.97 18.48 -13.42
CA SER A 110 -17.58 17.89 -14.70
C SER A 110 -16.16 18.31 -15.06
N GLU A 111 -15.43 17.47 -15.80
CA GLU A 111 -14.04 17.77 -16.25
C GLU A 111 -13.90 19.13 -16.97
N GLU A 112 -15.02 19.72 -17.43
CA GLU A 112 -15.09 21.02 -18.09
C GLU A 112 -15.08 22.23 -17.12
N GLU A 113 -15.32 22.05 -15.82
CA GLU A 113 -15.42 23.14 -14.82
C GLU A 113 -14.18 23.29 -13.91
N THR A 114 -13.22 22.36 -13.94
CA THR A 114 -11.94 22.46 -13.22
C THR A 114 -11.01 23.54 -13.82
N THR A 115 -11.26 24.80 -13.49
CA THR A 115 -10.41 25.95 -13.88
C THR A 115 -9.64 26.61 -12.73
N GLU A 116 -9.65 26.04 -11.54
CA GLU A 116 -8.68 26.38 -10.49
C GLU A 116 -7.79 25.17 -10.23
N ALA A 117 -6.59 25.19 -10.80
CA ALA A 117 -5.51 24.31 -10.37
C ALA A 117 -5.17 24.65 -8.91
N THR A 118 -5.88 24.04 -7.97
CA THR A 118 -5.39 23.94 -6.61
C THR A 118 -4.09 23.15 -6.72
N GLU A 119 -2.95 23.73 -6.35
CA GLU A 119 -1.68 23.00 -6.33
C GLU A 119 -1.89 21.73 -5.52
N ALA A 120 -1.94 20.59 -6.20
CA ALA A 120 -2.23 19.32 -5.57
C ALA A 120 -1.12 19.04 -4.56
N LYS A 121 -1.50 18.90 -3.29
CA LYS A 121 -0.53 18.78 -2.21
C LYS A 121 0.21 17.46 -2.33
N PRO A 122 1.52 17.44 -2.07
CA PRO A 122 2.26 16.20 -2.09
C PRO A 122 1.75 15.25 -1.00
N THR A 123 1.69 13.96 -1.33
CA THR A 123 1.24 12.91 -0.41
C THR A 123 2.43 12.41 0.38
N ARG A 124 2.33 12.40 1.71
CA ARG A 124 3.37 11.85 2.58
C ARG A 124 3.03 10.42 2.93
N ILE A 125 4.00 9.54 2.68
CA ILE A 125 3.84 8.10 2.92
C ILE A 125 4.99 7.54 3.75
N VAL A 126 4.66 6.51 4.53
CA VAL A 126 5.61 5.67 5.22
C VAL A 126 5.30 4.23 4.84
N GLU A 127 6.22 3.58 4.14
CA GLU A 127 6.06 2.19 3.72
C GLU A 127 6.95 1.28 4.56
N ILE A 128 6.35 0.29 5.21
CA ILE A 128 7.01 -0.65 6.11
C ILE A 128 7.05 -2.01 5.44
N GLY A 129 8.25 -2.53 5.25
CA GLY A 129 8.46 -3.79 4.55
C GLY A 129 9.87 -4.31 4.67
N ARG A 130 10.12 -5.47 4.05
CA ARG A 130 11.47 -6.01 3.91
C ARG A 130 12.10 -5.45 2.66
N THR A 131 12.94 -4.43 2.84
CA THR A 131 13.73 -3.82 1.76
C THR A 131 15.21 -3.89 2.12
N PRO A 132 16.07 -4.47 1.27
CA PRO A 132 17.50 -4.48 1.54
C PRO A 132 18.08 -3.07 1.58
N ALA A 133 18.91 -2.76 2.59
CA ALA A 133 19.53 -1.44 2.78
C ALA A 133 20.28 -0.95 1.52
N SER A 134 20.94 -1.87 0.81
CA SER A 134 21.67 -1.59 -0.42
C SER A 134 20.75 -1.08 -1.53
N SER A 135 19.46 -1.34 -1.49
CA SER A 135 18.50 -0.99 -2.56
C SER A 135 18.00 0.43 -2.46
N VAL A 136 17.94 1.00 -1.24
CA VAL A 136 17.30 2.29 -0.97
C VAL A 136 17.92 3.45 -1.76
N PRO A 137 19.26 3.60 -1.88
CA PRO A 137 19.84 4.66 -2.72
C PRO A 137 19.40 4.59 -4.19
N LEU A 138 19.25 3.37 -4.72
CA LEU A 138 18.85 3.15 -6.10
C LEU A 138 17.36 3.36 -6.31
N LEU A 139 16.53 2.98 -5.33
CA LEU A 139 15.10 3.31 -5.32
C LEU A 139 14.89 4.82 -5.38
N ALA A 140 15.62 5.60 -4.57
CA ALA A 140 15.52 7.06 -4.58
C ALA A 140 15.83 7.64 -5.96
N ALA A 141 16.89 7.14 -6.59
CA ALA A 141 17.34 7.61 -7.90
C ALA A 141 16.40 7.18 -9.06
N LEU A 142 15.79 5.99 -8.99
CA LEU A 142 14.87 5.48 -10.00
C LEU A 142 13.53 6.21 -9.95
N GLU A 143 13.00 6.41 -8.75
CA GLU A 143 11.72 7.08 -8.54
C GLU A 143 11.84 8.61 -8.67
N GLY A 144 13.05 9.14 -8.59
CA GLY A 144 13.28 10.58 -8.59
C GLY A 144 12.77 11.26 -7.32
N VAL A 145 12.62 10.51 -6.23
CA VAL A 145 12.09 10.96 -4.94
C VAL A 145 13.14 10.76 -3.86
N ASP A 146 13.33 11.76 -3.01
CA ASP A 146 14.22 11.65 -1.84
C ASP A 146 13.59 10.72 -0.80
N LEU A 147 14.37 9.76 -0.31
CA LEU A 147 13.88 8.71 0.59
C LEU A 147 14.52 8.79 1.96
N GLY A 148 13.73 8.76 3.03
CA GLY A 148 14.21 8.45 4.37
C GLY A 148 14.22 6.94 4.59
N ASP A 149 15.35 6.38 5.01
CA ASP A 149 15.50 4.98 5.43
C ASP A 149 15.58 4.89 6.96
N LEU A 150 14.54 4.31 7.57
CA LEU A 150 14.53 3.94 8.99
C LEU A 150 14.64 2.43 9.15
N GLU A 151 15.72 1.95 9.76
CA GLU A 151 15.90 0.54 10.05
C GLU A 151 15.03 0.09 11.24
N LEU A 152 14.31 -1.02 11.07
CA LEU A 152 13.47 -1.65 12.09
C LEU A 152 14.01 -3.06 12.41
N ALA A 153 13.36 -3.76 13.34
CA ALA A 153 13.72 -5.13 13.67
C ALA A 153 13.38 -6.12 12.53
N ASP A 154 13.92 -7.35 12.62
CA ASP A 154 13.64 -8.46 11.69
C ASP A 154 13.83 -8.12 10.21
N ASP A 155 14.87 -7.33 9.89
CA ASP A 155 15.21 -6.85 8.54
C ASP A 155 14.12 -5.98 7.88
N HIS A 156 13.19 -5.44 8.65
CA HIS A 156 12.22 -4.46 8.14
C HIS A 156 12.83 -3.07 8.09
N ARG A 157 12.29 -2.25 7.20
CA ARG A 157 12.59 -0.82 7.11
C ARG A 157 11.29 -0.06 6.93
N ALA A 158 11.23 1.14 7.50
CA ALA A 158 10.23 2.12 7.16
C ALA A 158 10.86 3.12 6.18
N LEU A 159 10.34 3.17 4.97
CA LEU A 159 10.75 4.10 3.94
C LEU A 159 9.82 5.31 3.92
N LEU A 160 10.37 6.49 4.14
CA LEU A 160 9.65 7.75 4.18
C LEU A 160 9.81 8.45 2.83
N ALA A 161 8.70 8.86 2.22
CA ALA A 161 8.72 9.57 0.95
C ALA A 161 7.63 10.64 0.87
N GLU A 162 7.95 11.73 0.20
CA GLU A 162 6.98 12.73 -0.25
C GLU A 162 6.73 12.49 -1.74
N LEU A 163 5.55 11.96 -2.07
CA LEU A 163 5.16 11.63 -3.43
C LEU A 163 4.47 12.82 -4.10
N PRO A 164 4.69 13.03 -5.41
CA PRO A 164 3.85 13.93 -6.20
C PRO A 164 2.39 13.51 -6.11
N ALA A 165 1.47 14.48 -6.10
CA ALA A 165 0.04 14.24 -5.94
C ALA A 165 -0.59 13.30 -6.98
N GLU A 166 0.07 13.15 -8.14
CA GLU A 166 -0.37 12.27 -9.23
C GLU A 166 -0.08 10.77 -8.97
N LYS A 167 0.62 10.45 -7.87
CA LYS A 167 1.07 9.09 -7.56
C LYS A 167 0.35 8.54 -6.33
N GLU A 168 -0.58 7.62 -6.56
CA GLU A 168 -1.46 7.02 -5.54
C GLU A 168 -0.75 6.05 -4.58
N GLY A 169 0.52 5.71 -4.83
CA GLY A 169 1.27 4.80 -3.95
C GLY A 169 2.66 4.47 -4.45
N TRP A 170 3.40 3.73 -3.63
CA TRP A 170 4.80 3.38 -3.88
C TRP A 170 4.95 1.87 -4.05
N ASN A 171 4.54 1.05 -3.07
CA ASN A 171 4.58 -0.42 -3.12
C ASN A 171 5.98 -0.99 -3.47
N PHE A 172 7.04 -0.43 -2.91
CA PHE A 172 8.43 -0.84 -3.11
C PHE A 172 9.00 -1.62 -1.92
N GLY A 173 8.80 -2.92 -1.94
CA GLY A 173 9.48 -3.86 -1.07
C GLY A 173 8.94 -5.27 -1.26
N ASP A 174 9.42 -6.20 -0.45
CA ASP A 174 8.86 -7.55 -0.44
C ASP A 174 7.57 -7.58 0.39
N LEU A 175 6.54 -8.23 -0.14
CA LEU A 175 5.28 -8.44 0.56
C LEU A 175 5.50 -9.33 1.80
N PRO A 176 4.78 -9.11 2.91
CA PRO A 176 3.73 -8.11 3.10
C PRO A 176 4.28 -6.67 3.27
N LEU A 177 3.53 -5.69 2.76
CA LEU A 177 3.84 -4.26 2.89
C LEU A 177 2.74 -3.54 3.65
N VAL A 178 3.13 -2.70 4.62
CA VAL A 178 2.22 -1.81 5.34
C VAL A 178 2.51 -0.37 4.95
N THR A 179 1.53 0.32 4.40
CA THR A 179 1.68 1.71 3.93
C THR A 179 0.80 2.63 4.76
N LEU A 180 1.41 3.60 5.41
CA LEU A 180 0.73 4.72 6.06
C LEU A 180 0.72 5.88 5.08
N SER A 181 -0.42 6.53 4.87
CA SER A 181 -0.51 7.72 4.02
C SER A 181 -1.40 8.78 4.65
N VAL A 182 -0.97 10.04 4.51
CA VAL A 182 -1.82 11.21 4.77
C VAL A 182 -2.03 11.96 3.46
N THR A 183 -3.27 12.02 3.01
CA THR A 183 -3.70 12.75 1.81
C THR A 183 -4.86 13.66 2.18
N ASP A 184 -4.77 14.95 1.87
CA ASP A 184 -5.83 15.94 2.16
C ASP A 184 -6.35 15.95 3.60
N GLY A 185 -5.50 15.56 4.56
CA GLY A 185 -5.84 15.49 5.99
C GLY A 185 -6.50 14.18 6.42
N GLU A 186 -6.77 13.27 5.49
CA GLU A 186 -7.26 11.92 5.75
C GLU A 186 -6.07 10.98 5.95
N PHE A 187 -6.11 10.26 7.08
CA PHE A 187 -5.07 9.31 7.45
C PHE A 187 -5.59 7.89 7.27
N GLN A 188 -4.82 7.08 6.53
CA GLN A 188 -5.18 5.71 6.23
C GLN A 188 -3.96 4.81 6.24
N VAL A 189 -4.21 3.53 6.53
CA VAL A 189 -3.20 2.48 6.54
C VAL A 189 -3.67 1.32 5.69
N PHE A 190 -2.79 0.82 4.85
CA PHE A 190 -3.01 -0.33 3.99
C PHE A 190 -2.02 -1.44 4.34
N LEU A 191 -2.47 -2.69 4.20
CA LEU A 191 -1.65 -3.88 4.20
C LEU A 191 -1.89 -4.62 2.89
N VAL A 192 -0.82 -4.76 2.11
CA VAL A 192 -0.78 -5.54 0.87
C VAL A 192 -0.04 -6.85 1.17
N THR A 193 -0.72 -7.98 1.00
CA THR A 193 -0.16 -9.31 1.30
C THR A 193 0.20 -10.12 0.05
N ASP A 194 -0.49 -9.88 -1.06
CA ASP A 194 -0.24 -10.52 -2.35
C ASP A 194 -0.49 -9.55 -3.53
N ASP A 195 -0.45 -10.05 -4.76
CA ASP A 195 -0.66 -9.27 -5.99
C ASP A 195 -2.12 -9.22 -6.47
N HIS A 196 -3.07 -9.73 -5.68
CA HIS A 196 -4.50 -9.59 -5.94
C HIS A 196 -4.98 -8.24 -5.43
N LEU A 197 -5.53 -7.44 -6.35
CA LEU A 197 -6.06 -6.10 -6.06
C LEU A 197 -7.19 -6.11 -5.02
N GLU A 198 -7.86 -7.25 -4.84
CA GLU A 198 -8.97 -7.42 -3.89
C GLU A 198 -8.50 -7.88 -2.48
N HIS A 199 -7.21 -8.22 -2.30
CA HIS A 199 -6.67 -8.70 -1.02
C HIS A 199 -5.87 -7.60 -0.28
N ILE A 200 -6.41 -6.39 -0.28
CA ILE A 200 -5.85 -5.24 0.45
C ILE A 200 -6.65 -5.07 1.73
N VAL A 201 -5.96 -5.15 2.86
CA VAL A 201 -6.55 -4.81 4.16
C VAL A 201 -6.33 -3.33 4.38
N SER A 202 -7.37 -2.56 4.68
CA SER A 202 -7.25 -1.12 4.89
C SER A 202 -8.06 -0.63 6.07
N HIS A 203 -7.60 0.45 6.70
CA HIS A 203 -8.38 1.21 7.66
C HIS A 203 -8.12 2.71 7.49
N ASN A 204 -9.18 3.50 7.47
CA ASN A 204 -9.13 4.95 7.26
C ASN A 204 -9.70 5.69 8.48
N TRP A 205 -8.84 6.42 9.19
CA TRP A 205 -9.20 7.22 10.38
C TRP A 205 -9.89 8.56 10.03
N GLY A 206 -10.04 8.88 8.75
CA GLY A 206 -10.89 9.94 8.25
C GLY A 206 -12.36 9.54 8.13
N MET A 207 -12.68 8.24 8.19
CA MET A 207 -14.05 7.74 8.19
C MET A 207 -14.61 7.64 9.60
N ASP A 208 -15.88 7.98 9.74
CA ASP A 208 -16.67 7.56 10.89
C ASP A 208 -17.17 6.13 10.64
N ALA A 209 -17.28 5.34 11.70
CA ALA A 209 -17.78 3.98 11.63
C ALA A 209 -18.74 3.65 12.79
N ALA A 210 -19.74 2.81 12.51
CA ALA A 210 -20.64 2.30 13.52
C ALA A 210 -21.00 0.83 13.28
N ILE A 211 -20.92 0.02 14.33
CA ILE A 211 -21.38 -1.36 14.31
C ILE A 211 -22.89 -1.40 14.60
N VAL A 212 -23.65 -2.02 13.68
CA VAL A 212 -25.05 -2.40 13.87
C VAL A 212 -25.07 -3.85 14.40
N PRO A 213 -25.36 -4.06 15.70
CA PRO A 213 -25.19 -5.36 16.36
C PRO A 213 -26.40 -6.29 16.16
N GLY A 214 -26.97 -6.29 14.95
CA GLY A 214 -28.25 -6.95 14.69
C GLY A 214 -29.38 -6.35 15.52
N GLY A 215 -30.20 -7.21 16.13
CA GLY A 215 -31.36 -6.84 16.94
C GLY A 215 -31.04 -6.32 18.34
N HIS A 216 -29.75 -6.16 18.70
CA HIS A 216 -29.32 -5.66 20.01
C HIS A 216 -29.21 -4.13 20.06
N ASP A 217 -29.15 -3.58 21.26
CA ASP A 217 -28.97 -2.13 21.43
C ASP A 217 -27.51 -1.71 21.32
N LYS A 218 -26.56 -2.54 21.75
CA LYS A 218 -25.14 -2.20 21.77
C LYS A 218 -24.28 -3.38 21.32
N ALA A 219 -23.19 -3.09 20.61
CA ALA A 219 -22.22 -4.10 20.17
C ALA A 219 -21.57 -4.88 21.33
N GLN A 220 -21.38 -4.24 22.49
CA GLN A 220 -20.85 -4.88 23.70
C GLN A 220 -21.73 -6.01 24.26
N ASP A 221 -22.99 -6.11 23.83
CA ASP A 221 -23.92 -7.15 24.26
C ASP A 221 -23.70 -8.47 23.48
N LEU A 222 -22.83 -8.44 22.46
CA LEU A 222 -22.47 -9.60 21.65
C LEU A 222 -21.05 -10.10 21.95
N PRO A 223 -20.77 -11.40 21.74
CA PRO A 223 -19.41 -11.92 21.77
C PRO A 223 -18.52 -11.20 20.76
N GLY A 224 -17.25 -10.94 21.12
CA GLY A 224 -16.28 -10.29 20.24
C GLY A 224 -16.14 -11.01 18.89
N GLU A 225 -16.13 -12.35 18.89
CA GLU A 225 -16.06 -13.18 17.69
C GLU A 225 -17.23 -12.96 16.71
N VAL A 226 -18.39 -12.50 17.19
CA VAL A 226 -19.52 -12.14 16.33
C VAL A 226 -19.30 -10.76 15.74
N ILE A 227 -18.83 -9.80 16.54
CA ILE A 227 -18.51 -8.45 16.06
C ILE A 227 -17.38 -8.49 15.02
N ASP A 228 -16.39 -9.37 15.22
CA ASP A 228 -15.25 -9.57 14.31
C ASP A 228 -15.63 -10.04 12.91
N LEU A 229 -16.85 -10.54 12.71
CA LEU A 229 -17.33 -10.93 11.38
C LEU A 229 -17.51 -9.73 10.45
N VAL A 230 -17.69 -8.54 11.02
CA VAL A 230 -17.94 -7.29 10.27
C VAL A 230 -17.03 -6.14 10.68
N GLY A 231 -16.36 -6.25 11.83
CA GLY A 231 -15.54 -5.21 12.43
C GLY A 231 -14.06 -5.24 12.02
N ASP A 232 -13.43 -4.06 12.01
CA ASP A 232 -12.01 -3.87 11.61
C ASP A 232 -10.96 -4.42 12.57
N ARG A 233 -11.37 -5.04 13.69
CA ARG A 233 -10.41 -5.53 14.70
C ARG A 233 -9.46 -6.58 14.11
N LEU A 234 -9.96 -7.46 13.25
CA LEU A 234 -9.12 -8.47 12.59
C LEU A 234 -8.19 -7.87 11.53
N ASP A 235 -8.64 -6.82 10.85
CA ASP A 235 -7.85 -6.09 9.85
C ASP A 235 -6.68 -5.34 10.48
N LEU A 236 -6.95 -4.62 11.56
CA LEU A 236 -5.92 -3.93 12.35
C LEU A 236 -4.96 -4.93 13.02
N LEU A 237 -5.46 -6.10 13.44
CA LEU A 237 -4.61 -7.18 13.93
C LEU A 237 -3.71 -7.74 12.82
N ALA A 238 -4.19 -7.84 11.58
CA ALA A 238 -3.38 -8.27 10.45
C ALA A 238 -2.28 -7.24 10.14
N ILE A 239 -2.62 -5.94 10.13
CA ILE A 239 -1.67 -4.84 9.96
C ILE A 239 -0.59 -4.89 11.05
N ALA A 240 -0.98 -4.98 12.33
CA ALA A 240 -0.02 -5.03 13.44
C ALA A 240 0.91 -6.26 13.33
N ARG A 241 0.41 -7.42 12.91
CA ARG A 241 1.23 -8.63 12.72
C ARG A 241 2.26 -8.50 11.61
N ALA A 242 2.03 -7.64 10.63
CA ALA A 242 2.96 -7.39 9.54
C ALA A 242 4.10 -6.43 9.92
N VAL A 243 3.99 -5.71 11.05
CA VAL A 243 4.99 -4.74 11.52
C VAL A 243 5.71 -5.26 12.77
N PRO A 244 7.06 -5.39 12.75
CA PRO A 244 7.78 -5.89 13.90
C PRO A 244 7.71 -4.90 15.08
N GLY A 245 7.35 -5.41 16.26
CA GLY A 245 7.25 -4.61 17.48
C GLY A 245 5.95 -3.81 17.62
N ALA A 246 4.99 -3.99 16.71
CA ALA A 246 3.68 -3.35 16.82
C ALA A 246 2.84 -3.91 17.98
N ASP A 247 2.08 -3.03 18.61
CA ASP A 247 1.11 -3.30 19.65
C ASP A 247 -0.30 -3.28 19.04
N ALA A 248 -0.85 -4.48 18.81
CA ALA A 248 -2.16 -4.64 18.19
C ALA A 248 -3.31 -4.07 19.05
N ASP A 249 -3.19 -4.11 20.37
CA ASP A 249 -4.22 -3.57 21.26
C ASP A 249 -4.19 -2.04 21.25
N ALA A 250 -2.99 -1.44 21.22
CA ALA A 250 -2.84 0.00 21.05
C ALA A 250 -3.32 0.48 19.67
N LEU A 251 -3.10 -0.32 18.62
CA LEU A 251 -3.57 -0.02 17.27
C LEU A 251 -5.11 -0.09 17.20
N TRP A 252 -5.73 -1.11 17.82
CA TRP A 252 -7.19 -1.16 17.92
C TRP A 252 -7.75 0.02 18.72
N ALA A 253 -7.09 0.42 19.81
CA ALA A 253 -7.52 1.55 20.62
C ALA A 253 -7.45 2.90 19.89
N SER A 254 -6.66 3.02 18.81
CA SER A 254 -6.58 4.27 18.03
C SER A 254 -7.82 4.52 17.17
N VAL A 255 -8.65 3.51 16.90
CA VAL A 255 -9.91 3.66 16.14
C VAL A 255 -10.86 4.66 16.81
N ALA A 256 -10.77 4.82 18.13
CA ALA A 256 -11.56 5.80 18.87
C ALA A 256 -11.04 7.25 18.76
N THR A 257 -10.09 7.53 17.87
CA THR A 257 -9.49 8.86 17.68
C THR A 257 -9.54 9.33 16.25
N THR A 258 -9.49 10.65 16.07
CA THR A 258 -9.62 11.31 14.77
C THR A 258 -8.55 12.39 14.59
N GLY A 259 -8.35 12.82 13.34
CA GLY A 259 -7.41 13.89 13.00
C GLY A 259 -5.96 13.56 13.37
N GLU A 260 -5.18 14.57 13.74
CA GLU A 260 -3.76 14.38 14.04
C GLU A 260 -3.50 13.37 15.17
N GLU A 261 -4.41 13.26 16.15
CA GLU A 261 -4.27 12.34 17.28
C GLU A 261 -4.19 10.88 16.81
N SER A 262 -4.95 10.50 15.78
CA SER A 262 -4.92 9.14 15.24
C SER A 262 -3.56 8.82 14.63
N VAL A 263 -2.96 9.76 13.90
CA VAL A 263 -1.61 9.61 13.31
C VAL A 263 -0.58 9.31 14.41
N TRP A 264 -0.56 10.11 15.48
CA TRP A 264 0.36 9.91 16.60
C TRP A 264 0.15 8.57 17.31
N LYS A 265 -1.11 8.18 17.53
CA LYS A 265 -1.43 6.90 18.18
C LYS A 265 -1.07 5.70 17.33
N VAL A 266 -1.34 5.74 16.02
CA VAL A 266 -1.01 4.66 15.09
C VAL A 266 0.49 4.51 14.91
N VAL A 267 1.23 5.61 14.69
CA VAL A 267 2.71 5.56 14.60
C VAL A 267 3.31 4.94 15.86
N ARG A 268 2.83 5.35 17.04
CA ARG A 268 3.28 4.76 18.31
C ARG A 268 2.89 3.29 18.44
N ALA A 269 1.67 2.92 18.05
CA ALA A 269 1.19 1.53 18.10
C ALA A 269 1.98 0.63 17.15
N LEU A 270 2.47 1.14 16.02
CA LEU A 270 3.35 0.40 15.10
C LEU A 270 4.81 0.36 15.57
N GLY A 271 5.13 0.90 16.75
CA GLY A 271 6.49 0.88 17.30
C GLY A 271 7.46 1.86 16.64
N LEU A 272 6.96 2.82 15.86
CA LEU A 272 7.77 3.81 15.15
C LEU A 272 8.10 5.03 16.04
N PRO A 273 9.22 5.74 15.78
CA PRO A 273 9.54 6.99 16.46
C PRO A 273 8.45 8.05 16.25
N GLY A 274 8.19 8.86 17.28
CA GLY A 274 7.16 9.91 17.21
C GLY A 274 7.40 10.94 16.09
N SER A 275 8.66 11.19 15.72
CA SER A 275 9.01 12.07 14.59
C SER A 275 8.46 11.57 13.25
N VAL A 276 8.14 10.28 13.10
CA VAL A 276 7.47 9.75 11.90
C VAL A 276 6.04 10.29 11.77
N ALA A 277 5.33 10.48 12.89
CA ALA A 277 4.02 11.14 12.86
C ALA A 277 4.18 12.61 12.46
N GLY A 278 5.21 13.28 12.96
CA GLY A 278 5.57 14.64 12.55
C GLY A 278 5.80 14.75 11.04
N PHE A 279 6.51 13.77 10.46
CA PHE A 279 6.71 13.66 9.02
C PHE A 279 5.39 13.47 8.27
N LEU A 280 4.56 12.48 8.64
CA LEU A 280 3.26 12.25 7.99
C LEU A 280 2.35 13.50 8.01
N LEU A 281 2.40 14.27 9.10
CA LEU A 281 1.66 15.52 9.26
C LEU A 281 2.30 16.73 8.56
N GLY A 282 3.49 16.60 7.98
CA GLY A 282 4.22 17.68 7.33
C GLY A 282 4.82 18.72 8.29
N THR A 283 5.04 18.34 9.54
CA THR A 283 5.65 19.19 10.58
C THR A 283 7.12 18.87 10.84
N THR A 284 7.64 17.82 10.19
CA THR A 284 9.03 17.36 10.33
C THR A 284 9.51 16.91 8.96
N ASP A 285 10.68 17.40 8.52
CA ASP A 285 11.29 16.94 7.29
C ASP A 285 11.89 15.54 7.47
N ALA A 286 12.03 14.76 6.38
CA ALA A 286 12.54 13.39 6.46
C ALA A 286 13.94 13.31 7.11
N GLU A 287 14.77 14.35 6.97
CA GLU A 287 16.11 14.43 7.58
C GLU A 287 16.11 14.64 9.10
N ASP A 288 15.02 15.15 9.65
CA ASP A 288 14.86 15.42 11.08
C ASP A 288 14.18 14.26 11.84
N VAL A 289 13.81 13.20 11.13
CA VAL A 289 13.21 12.00 11.74
C VAL A 289 14.28 11.19 12.46
N GLU A 290 14.01 10.86 13.73
CA GLU A 290 14.93 10.08 14.57
C GLU A 290 15.30 8.73 13.92
N GLY A 291 16.61 8.51 13.74
CA GLY A 291 17.14 7.26 13.19
C GLY A 291 17.10 7.14 11.67
N VAL A 292 16.59 8.14 10.95
CA VAL A 292 16.51 8.11 9.49
C VAL A 292 17.85 8.44 8.82
N THR A 293 18.17 7.68 7.77
CA THR A 293 19.22 8.01 6.81
C THR A 293 18.58 8.49 5.51
N VAL A 294 18.88 9.71 5.07
CA VAL A 294 18.30 10.27 3.83
C VAL A 294 19.11 9.89 2.60
N HIS A 295 18.41 9.35 1.60
CA HIS A 295 18.91 8.99 0.29
C HIS A 295 18.32 9.92 -0.77
N LEU A 296 19.14 10.88 -1.19
CA LEU A 296 18.73 11.84 -2.22
C LEU A 296 18.68 11.19 -3.60
N ALA A 297 17.69 11.59 -4.40
CA ALA A 297 17.47 11.23 -5.80
C ALA A 297 18.56 11.84 -6.70
N ARG A 298 19.81 11.35 -6.55
CA ARG A 298 20.97 11.78 -7.32
C ARG A 298 21.34 10.66 -8.29
N GLY A 299 21.15 10.91 -9.59
CA GLY A 299 21.56 10.12 -10.76
C GLY A 299 22.01 8.66 -10.54
N ILE A 300 21.37 7.73 -11.26
CA ILE A 300 21.49 6.27 -11.14
C ILE A 300 22.93 5.76 -10.92
N SER A 301 23.94 6.27 -11.66
CA SER A 301 25.34 5.82 -11.53
C SER A 301 25.96 6.06 -10.15
N ASN A 302 25.61 7.17 -9.47
CA ASN A 302 26.07 7.45 -8.10
C ASN A 302 25.33 6.57 -7.08
N ALA A 303 24.05 6.30 -7.34
CA ALA A 303 23.25 5.41 -6.52
C ALA A 303 23.80 3.98 -6.51
N ILE A 304 24.16 3.43 -7.67
CA ILE A 304 24.77 2.10 -7.81
C ILE A 304 26.06 1.98 -6.98
N GLY A 305 26.93 3.00 -7.01
CA GLY A 305 28.17 3.00 -6.22
C GLY A 305 27.91 2.92 -4.71
N ARG A 306 26.99 3.73 -4.19
CA ARG A 306 26.60 3.69 -2.77
C ARG A 306 25.91 2.39 -2.37
N SER A 307 25.07 1.83 -3.24
CA SER A 307 24.45 0.51 -3.05
C SER A 307 25.50 -0.59 -2.89
N VAL A 308 26.55 -0.58 -3.72
CA VAL A 308 27.65 -1.54 -3.64
C VAL A 308 28.48 -1.34 -2.38
N ASP A 309 28.79 -0.10 -2.00
CA ASP A 309 29.54 0.18 -0.76
C ASP A 309 28.79 -0.31 0.49
N ILE A 310 27.47 -0.10 0.56
CA ILE A 310 26.62 -0.64 1.64
C ILE A 310 26.65 -2.17 1.67
N MET A 311 26.51 -2.81 0.50
CA MET A 311 26.58 -4.27 0.37
C MET A 311 27.94 -4.83 0.81
N MET A 312 29.03 -4.10 0.52
CA MET A 312 30.41 -4.46 0.89
C MET A 312 30.70 -4.25 2.39
N GLY A 313 29.92 -3.41 3.06
CA GLY A 313 30.02 -3.13 4.50
C GLY A 313 29.32 -4.16 5.41
N GLN A 314 28.49 -5.05 4.87
CA GLN A 314 27.72 -6.03 5.67
C GLN A 314 28.53 -7.29 6.05
N PRO A 315 28.40 -7.83 7.28
CA PRO A 315 29.14 -9.01 7.72
C PRO A 315 28.74 -10.28 6.94
N GLN A 316 29.76 -10.91 6.37
CA GLN A 316 29.83 -12.16 5.61
C GLN A 316 28.85 -13.30 6.00
N SER A 317 27.72 -13.45 5.28
CA SER A 317 27.02 -14.76 5.23
C SER A 317 26.36 -15.14 3.89
N MET A 318 26.01 -14.18 3.01
CA MET A 318 25.33 -14.49 1.73
C MET A 318 26.23 -14.48 0.48
N VAL A 319 27.50 -14.03 0.59
CA VAL A 319 28.35 -13.70 -0.58
C VAL A 319 29.42 -14.76 -0.90
N LYS A 320 29.41 -15.93 -0.24
CA LYS A 320 30.45 -16.97 -0.45
C LYS A 320 30.46 -17.64 -1.84
N PRO A 321 29.35 -17.81 -2.60
CA PRO A 321 29.44 -18.48 -3.91
C PRO A 321 30.09 -17.61 -5.00
N LEU A 322 29.94 -16.28 -4.92
CA LEU A 322 30.37 -15.35 -5.96
C LEU A 322 31.84 -14.93 -5.83
N TRP A 323 32.37 -14.89 -4.61
CA TRP A 323 33.73 -14.39 -4.33
C TRP A 323 34.85 -15.31 -4.86
N ASN A 324 34.68 -16.63 -4.82
CA ASN A 324 35.73 -17.56 -5.28
C ASN A 324 36.04 -17.45 -6.79
N SER A 325 35.16 -16.84 -7.59
CA SER A 325 35.40 -16.60 -9.02
C SER A 325 36.18 -15.30 -9.29
N TYR A 326 36.18 -14.35 -8.34
CA TYR A 326 36.69 -12.99 -8.56
C TYR A 326 38.19 -12.86 -8.28
N GLU A 327 38.71 -13.63 -7.31
CA GLU A 327 40.10 -13.50 -6.84
C GLU A 327 41.14 -14.05 -7.84
N SER A 328 40.72 -14.76 -8.88
CA SER A 328 41.65 -15.43 -9.82
C SER A 328 41.98 -14.65 -11.11
N VAL A 329 41.36 -13.50 -11.37
CA VAL A 329 41.43 -12.88 -12.72
C VAL A 329 41.86 -11.40 -12.73
N ALA A 330 41.87 -10.71 -11.58
CA ALA A 330 41.98 -9.25 -11.56
C ALA A 330 43.39 -8.70 -11.26
N VAL A 331 44.46 -9.34 -11.76
CA VAL A 331 45.82 -8.79 -11.63
C VAL A 331 46.50 -8.77 -12.99
N GLU A 332 46.72 -7.54 -13.49
CA GLU A 332 47.55 -7.13 -14.65
C GLU A 332 46.94 -7.22 -16.07
N ARG A 333 46.34 -6.12 -16.58
CA ARG A 333 46.62 -5.44 -17.89
C ARG A 333 45.44 -4.60 -18.45
N PRO A 334 45.66 -3.67 -19.41
CA PRO A 334 44.68 -2.68 -19.92
C PRO A 334 43.43 -3.19 -20.65
N TRP A 335 43.19 -4.50 -20.71
CA TRP A 335 41.96 -5.10 -21.26
C TRP A 335 40.79 -5.09 -20.27
N ILE A 336 41.01 -4.59 -19.06
CA ILE A 336 40.06 -4.52 -17.94
C ILE A 336 38.77 -3.78 -18.30
N ILE A 337 38.79 -2.75 -19.15
CA ILE A 337 37.56 -2.02 -19.53
C ILE A 337 36.60 -2.95 -20.30
N HIS A 338 37.11 -3.79 -21.21
CA HIS A 338 36.27 -4.73 -21.95
C HIS A 338 35.81 -5.92 -21.11
N ALA A 339 36.58 -6.32 -20.10
CA ALA A 339 36.20 -7.37 -19.15
C ALA A 339 35.20 -6.87 -18.10
N ALA A 340 35.31 -5.62 -17.65
CA ALA A 340 34.38 -4.99 -16.73
C ALA A 340 32.99 -4.82 -17.37
N VAL A 341 32.93 -4.29 -18.59
CA VAL A 341 31.66 -4.15 -19.33
C VAL A 341 31.04 -5.52 -19.66
N ALA A 342 31.86 -6.55 -19.93
CA ALA A 342 31.37 -7.91 -20.13
C ALA A 342 30.84 -8.54 -18.83
N ALA A 343 31.51 -8.28 -17.68
CA ALA A 343 31.06 -8.74 -16.37
C ALA A 343 29.75 -8.05 -15.95
N GLU A 344 29.64 -6.75 -16.20
CA GLU A 344 28.44 -5.94 -15.93
C GLU A 344 27.24 -6.41 -16.76
N ALA A 345 27.44 -6.69 -18.04
CA ALA A 345 26.42 -7.27 -18.90
C ALA A 345 26.00 -8.69 -18.45
N ILE A 346 26.93 -9.52 -17.98
CA ILE A 346 26.63 -10.87 -17.47
C ILE A 346 25.80 -10.79 -16.19
N VAL A 347 26.17 -9.91 -15.25
CA VAL A 347 25.43 -9.67 -14.01
C VAL A 347 24.03 -9.14 -14.35
N GLY A 348 23.93 -8.12 -15.21
CA GLY A 348 22.65 -7.55 -15.63
C GLY A 348 21.72 -8.57 -16.30
N VAL A 349 22.24 -9.39 -17.24
CA VAL A 349 21.47 -10.48 -17.88
C VAL A 349 21.03 -11.52 -16.85
N SER A 350 21.88 -11.89 -15.89
CA SER A 350 21.53 -12.89 -14.89
C SER A 350 20.44 -12.41 -13.93
N MET A 351 20.46 -11.14 -13.52
CA MET A 351 19.40 -10.52 -12.72
C MET A 351 18.08 -10.41 -13.49
N LEU A 352 18.14 -10.02 -14.78
CA LEU A 352 16.99 -9.98 -15.67
C LEU A 352 16.35 -11.38 -15.84
N VAL A 353 17.16 -12.41 -16.10
CA VAL A 353 16.68 -13.79 -16.30
C VAL A 353 16.09 -14.37 -15.01
N ALA A 354 16.70 -14.09 -13.85
CA ALA A 354 16.18 -14.50 -12.55
C ALA A 354 14.81 -13.86 -12.26
N ALA A 355 14.66 -12.57 -12.54
CA ALA A 355 13.39 -11.84 -12.43
C ALA A 355 12.29 -12.40 -13.35
N VAL A 356 12.63 -12.71 -14.61
CA VAL A 356 11.69 -13.27 -15.59
C VAL A 356 11.24 -14.68 -15.22
N ARG A 357 12.14 -15.52 -14.70
CA ARG A 357 11.86 -16.93 -14.38
C ARG A 357 11.18 -17.16 -13.04
N ALA A 358 11.08 -16.15 -12.19
CA ALA A 358 10.48 -16.31 -10.88
C ALA A 358 8.96 -16.52 -10.95
N PRO A 359 8.42 -17.47 -10.17
CA PRO A 359 6.98 -17.68 -10.06
C PRO A 359 6.30 -16.47 -9.43
N ALA A 360 5.04 -16.23 -9.78
CA ALA A 360 4.21 -15.22 -9.14
C ALA A 360 3.75 -15.70 -7.74
N PRO A 361 3.57 -14.79 -6.76
CA PRO A 361 3.85 -13.35 -6.83
C PRO A 361 5.36 -13.08 -6.81
N ARG A 362 5.83 -12.22 -7.72
CA ARG A 362 7.24 -11.81 -7.77
C ARG A 362 7.48 -10.75 -6.71
N SER A 363 8.34 -11.05 -5.74
CA SER A 363 8.80 -10.10 -4.72
C SER A 363 9.26 -8.77 -5.35
N GLY A 364 9.03 -7.63 -4.68
CA GLY A 364 9.48 -6.32 -5.15
C GLY A 364 10.99 -6.30 -5.47
N TRP A 365 11.80 -7.03 -4.69
CA TRP A 365 13.22 -7.22 -4.95
C TRP A 365 13.53 -7.88 -6.31
N LEU A 366 12.81 -8.93 -6.68
CA LEU A 366 12.99 -9.59 -7.97
C LEU A 366 12.51 -8.74 -9.14
N ARG A 367 11.46 -7.92 -8.97
CA ARG A 367 11.03 -6.95 -9.98
C ARG A 367 12.10 -5.86 -10.16
N PHE A 368 12.62 -5.33 -9.05
CA PHE A 368 13.73 -4.38 -9.00
C PHE A 368 14.99 -4.94 -9.66
N ALA A 369 15.42 -6.15 -9.30
CA ALA A 369 16.57 -6.81 -9.90
C ALA A 369 16.41 -6.99 -11.42
N GLY A 370 15.19 -7.22 -11.90
CA GLY A 370 14.87 -7.26 -13.33
C GLY A 370 15.06 -5.92 -14.03
N ILE A 371 14.56 -4.83 -13.44
CA ILE A 371 14.68 -3.47 -13.99
C ILE A 371 16.16 -3.02 -14.01
N VAL A 372 16.88 -3.20 -12.89
CA VAL A 372 18.30 -2.87 -12.78
C VAL A 372 19.13 -3.71 -13.74
N GLY A 373 18.86 -5.02 -13.81
CA GLY A 373 19.52 -5.90 -14.76
C GLY A 373 19.30 -5.50 -16.22
N GLY A 374 18.08 -5.06 -16.56
CA GLY A 374 17.76 -4.50 -17.87
C GLY A 374 18.51 -3.22 -18.19
N LEU A 375 18.58 -2.28 -17.24
CA LEU A 375 19.31 -1.02 -17.40
C LEU A 375 20.82 -1.24 -17.58
N MET A 376 21.43 -2.11 -16.78
CA MET A 376 22.86 -2.46 -16.91
C MET A 376 23.19 -3.08 -18.27
N VAL A 377 22.28 -3.88 -18.83
CA VAL A 377 22.45 -4.45 -20.18
C VAL A 377 22.38 -3.37 -21.25
N VAL A 378 21.44 -2.43 -21.14
CA VAL A 378 21.29 -1.31 -22.08
C VAL A 378 22.53 -0.40 -22.02
N ASP A 379 23.01 -0.08 -20.83
CA ASP A 379 24.18 0.77 -20.63
C ASP A 379 25.47 0.11 -21.16
N SER A 380 25.67 -1.18 -20.87
CA SER A 380 26.77 -1.97 -21.41
C SER A 380 26.79 -1.99 -22.96
N ILE A 381 25.61 -2.07 -23.59
CA ILE A 381 25.48 -2.01 -25.06
C ILE A 381 25.80 -0.60 -25.59
N ALA A 382 25.37 0.44 -24.88
CA ALA A 382 25.64 1.82 -25.23
C ALA A 382 27.15 2.14 -25.15
N GLU A 383 27.82 1.71 -24.08
CA GLU A 383 29.27 1.88 -23.90
C GLU A 383 30.08 1.10 -24.95
N LEU A 384 29.70 -0.15 -25.25
CA LEU A 384 30.33 -0.94 -26.33
C LEU A 384 30.14 -0.28 -27.71
N SER A 385 28.97 0.29 -27.96
CA SER A 385 28.66 1.02 -29.20
C SER A 385 29.50 2.30 -29.32
N LEU A 386 29.62 3.06 -28.23
CA LEU A 386 30.40 4.29 -28.15
C LEU A 386 31.90 4.00 -28.34
N ALA A 387 32.45 2.98 -27.69
CA ALA A 387 33.83 2.53 -27.84
C ALA A 387 34.14 2.09 -29.29
N LYS A 388 33.19 1.41 -29.94
CA LYS A 388 33.30 1.03 -31.36
C LYS A 388 33.20 2.22 -32.31
N HIS A 389 32.41 3.24 -31.96
CA HIS A 389 32.29 4.46 -32.75
C HIS A 389 33.56 5.33 -32.64
N VAL A 390 34.13 5.46 -31.44
CA VAL A 390 35.37 6.19 -31.18
C VAL A 390 36.58 5.51 -31.84
N SER A 391 36.71 4.19 -31.71
CA SER A 391 37.79 3.43 -32.37
C SER A 391 37.73 3.52 -33.90
N LYS A 392 36.53 3.48 -34.51
CA LYS A 392 36.35 3.73 -35.95
C LYS A 392 36.73 5.16 -36.37
N ARG A 393 36.51 6.15 -35.51
CA ARG A 393 36.89 7.56 -35.75
C ARG A 393 38.41 7.75 -35.71
N PHE A 394 39.09 7.08 -34.78
CA PHE A 394 40.56 7.06 -34.72
C PHE A 394 41.18 6.29 -35.89
N ALA A 395 40.62 5.15 -36.29
CA ALA A 395 41.07 4.41 -37.47
C ALA A 395 40.89 5.19 -38.79
N ARG A 396 39.83 6.00 -38.92
CA ARG A 396 39.65 6.92 -40.06
C ARG A 396 40.69 8.03 -40.10
N ARG A 397 41.07 8.61 -38.96
CA ARG A 397 42.16 9.61 -38.90
C ARG A 397 43.54 9.02 -39.14
N ALA A 398 43.77 7.75 -38.81
CA ALA A 398 45.02 7.05 -39.08
C ALA A 398 45.16 6.55 -40.53
N GLY A 399 44.06 6.52 -41.29
CA GLY A 399 44.03 6.17 -42.72
C GLY A 399 44.06 7.37 -43.68
N GLU A 400 44.17 8.61 -43.16
CA GLU A 400 44.36 9.85 -43.93
C GLU A 400 45.82 10.39 -43.84
N ALA A 401 46.79 9.49 -43.60
CA ALA A 401 48.23 9.81 -43.63
C ALA A 401 48.89 9.36 -44.93
#